data_AF-A0A1D1V897-F1
#
_entry.id   AF-A0A1D1V897-F1
#
_cell.length_a   1.000
_cell.length_b   1.000
_cell.length_c   1.000
_cell.angle_alpha   90.00
_cell.angle_beta   90.00
_cell.angle_gamma   90.00
#
_symmetry.space_group_name_H-M   'P 1'
#
loop_
_entity.id
_entity.type
_entity.pdbx_description
1 polymer ?
#
loop_
_entity_poly.entity_id
_entity_poly.type
_entity_poly.pdbx_seq_one_letter_code
_entity_poly.pdbx_strand_id
1 'polypeptide(L)'
;MAPHYKLKRLVAIGMAAGLLKFRLKARPRRKFDFSRISQTSAQKWFRFDKLYLERLRLALRIPDVVYTPERDRATGLKAICIVLRRFVSPNRLFESKRLIKRSSPSFSRIFNHTVMLIHREHGHLLRGKLRERTSG
;
A
#
# COMPACT_ATOMS: atom_id res chain seq x y z
N MET A 1 -31.15 -49.65 -1.77
CA MET A 1 -31.92 -48.41 -1.51
C MET A 1 -30.98 -47.26 -1.17
N ALA A 2 -30.36 -46.62 -2.17
CA ALA A 2 -29.47 -45.48 -1.93
C ALA A 2 -29.31 -44.55 -3.14
N PRO A 3 -30.17 -43.52 -3.31
CA PRO A 3 -29.91 -42.46 -4.30
C PRO A 3 -29.87 -41.04 -3.70
N HIS A 4 -30.21 -40.83 -2.43
CA HIS A 4 -30.49 -39.48 -1.93
C HIS A 4 -29.24 -38.69 -1.48
N TYR A 5 -28.18 -39.36 -1.02
CA TYR A 5 -26.98 -38.69 -0.50
C TYR A 5 -26.04 -38.16 -1.60
N LYS A 6 -26.01 -38.82 -2.77
CA LYS A 6 -25.18 -38.39 -3.91
C LYS A 6 -25.68 -37.08 -4.51
N LEU A 7 -27.00 -36.90 -4.56
CA LEU A 7 -27.64 -35.72 -5.12
C LEU A 7 -27.39 -34.47 -4.24
N LYS A 8 -27.50 -34.61 -2.91
CA LYS A 8 -27.20 -33.51 -1.97
C LYS A 8 -25.74 -33.05 -2.03
N ARG A 9 -24.79 -33.99 -2.20
CA ARG A 9 -23.36 -33.68 -2.35
C ARG A 9 -23.06 -32.91 -3.64
N LEU A 10 -23.66 -33.32 -4.76
CA LEU A 10 -23.49 -32.64 -6.05
C LEU A 10 -24.03 -31.20 -6.02
N VAL A 11 -25.19 -31.00 -5.40
CA VAL A 11 -25.79 -29.67 -5.22
C VAL A 11 -24.92 -28.77 -4.33
N ALA A 12 -24.38 -29.30 -3.23
CA ALA A 12 -23.48 -28.56 -2.34
C ALA A 12 -22.17 -28.16 -3.03
N ILE A 13 -21.58 -29.06 -3.83
CA ILE A 13 -20.37 -28.77 -4.62
C ILE A 13 -20.66 -27.69 -5.67
N GLY A 14 -21.81 -27.77 -6.36
CA GLY A 14 -22.23 -26.76 -7.32
C GLY A 14 -22.42 -25.37 -6.69
N MET A 15 -23.07 -25.30 -5.52
CA MET A 15 -23.23 -24.04 -4.78
C MET A 15 -21.90 -23.49 -4.26
N ALA A 16 -21.02 -24.34 -3.73
CA ALA A 16 -19.69 -23.92 -3.29
C ALA A 16 -18.84 -23.41 -4.46
N ALA A 17 -18.89 -24.08 -5.62
CA ALA A 17 -18.23 -23.63 -6.84
C ALA A 17 -18.82 -22.32 -7.37
N GLY A 18 -20.15 -22.15 -7.29
CA GLY A 18 -20.84 -20.91 -7.65
C GLY A 18 -20.44 -19.73 -6.74
N LEU A 19 -20.40 -19.95 -5.42
CA LEU A 19 -19.92 -18.98 -4.44
C LEU A 19 -18.43 -18.65 -4.64
N LEU A 20 -17.61 -19.64 -4.96
CA LEU A 20 -16.19 -19.45 -5.27
C LEU A 20 -16.03 -18.59 -6.53
N LYS A 21 -16.74 -18.91 -7.62
CA LYS A 21 -16.74 -18.11 -8.86
C LYS A 21 -17.26 -16.69 -8.64
N PHE A 22 -18.29 -16.50 -7.81
CA PHE A 22 -18.81 -15.19 -7.44
C PHE A 22 -17.81 -14.37 -6.62
N ARG A 23 -17.12 -15.00 -5.66
CA ARG A 23 -16.09 -14.36 -4.82
C ARG A 23 -14.81 -14.06 -5.60
N LEU A 24 -14.50 -14.84 -6.63
CA LEU A 24 -13.38 -14.62 -7.55
C LEU A 24 -13.66 -13.59 -8.64
N LYS A 25 -14.91 -13.12 -8.82
CA LYS A 25 -15.24 -11.94 -9.63
C LYS A 25 -14.82 -10.63 -8.94
N ALA A 26 -13.64 -10.64 -8.34
CA ALA A 26 -12.96 -9.44 -7.92
C ALA A 26 -12.62 -8.63 -9.18
N ARG A 27 -13.27 -7.47 -9.35
CA ARG A 27 -12.88 -6.45 -10.34
C ARG A 27 -11.35 -6.38 -10.35
N PRO A 28 -10.66 -6.50 -11.50
CA PRO A 28 -9.22 -6.31 -11.54
C PRO A 28 -8.97 -4.88 -11.06
N ARG A 29 -8.51 -4.74 -9.82
CA ARG A 29 -8.14 -3.45 -9.27
C ARG A 29 -6.97 -2.99 -10.14
N ARG A 30 -7.22 -2.08 -11.09
CA ARG A 30 -6.18 -1.48 -11.93
C ARG A 30 -5.03 -1.11 -10.99
N LYS A 31 -3.90 -1.80 -11.16
CA LYS A 31 -2.72 -1.59 -10.32
C LYS A 31 -2.34 -0.11 -10.46
N PHE A 32 -1.94 0.49 -9.34
CA PHE A 32 -1.38 1.85 -9.40
C PHE A 32 -0.11 1.73 -10.21
N ASP A 33 -0.09 2.39 -11.35
CA ASP A 33 0.96 2.27 -12.34
C ASP A 33 1.74 3.58 -12.34
N PHE A 34 2.90 3.54 -11.67
CA PHE A 34 3.75 4.70 -11.52
C PHE A 34 4.27 5.23 -12.87
N SER A 35 4.40 4.34 -13.87
CA SER A 35 4.81 4.70 -15.22
C SER A 35 3.87 5.73 -15.86
N ARG A 36 2.57 5.66 -15.54
CA ARG A 36 1.51 6.50 -16.13
C ARG A 36 1.41 7.92 -15.56
N ILE A 37 2.11 8.22 -14.47
CA ILE A 37 2.12 9.59 -13.91
C ILE A 37 3.06 10.44 -14.77
N SER A 38 2.74 11.68 -15.13
CA SER A 38 3.73 12.55 -15.83
C SER A 38 4.76 13.10 -14.84
N GLN A 39 5.93 13.54 -15.33
CA GLN A 39 6.93 14.17 -14.47
C GLN A 39 6.37 15.42 -13.76
N THR A 40 5.64 16.26 -14.49
CA THR A 40 4.95 17.44 -13.98
C THR A 40 3.95 17.09 -12.87
N SER A 41 3.24 15.97 -13.03
CA SER A 41 2.30 15.48 -12.02
C SER A 41 3.01 14.91 -10.80
N ALA A 42 4.13 14.21 -10.98
CA ALA A 42 4.96 13.71 -9.89
C ALA A 42 5.47 14.87 -9.01
N GLN A 43 6.02 15.91 -9.64
CA GLN A 43 6.48 17.11 -8.95
C GLN A 43 5.34 17.82 -8.23
N LYS A 44 4.18 18.01 -8.88
CA LYS A 44 3.01 18.65 -8.25
C LYS A 44 2.45 17.85 -7.08
N TRP A 45 2.48 16.52 -7.15
CA TRP A 45 1.81 15.68 -6.15
C TRP A 45 2.70 15.24 -5.00
N PHE A 46 4.00 15.09 -5.26
CA PHE A 46 4.96 14.53 -4.31
C PHE A 46 6.13 15.48 -4.02
N ARG A 47 6.26 16.62 -4.73
CA ARG A 47 7.43 17.53 -4.71
C ARG A 47 8.76 16.90 -5.16
N PHE A 48 8.67 15.71 -5.77
CA PHE A 48 9.82 14.98 -6.29
C PHE A 48 9.55 14.50 -7.72
N ASP A 49 10.60 14.50 -8.51
CA ASP A 49 10.66 13.84 -9.80
C ASP A 49 10.61 12.32 -9.67
N LYS A 50 10.24 11.63 -10.75
CA LYS A 50 10.20 10.17 -10.76
C LYS A 50 11.52 9.51 -10.40
N LEU A 51 12.63 10.05 -10.90
CA LEU A 51 13.96 9.54 -10.61
C LEU A 51 14.31 9.72 -9.13
N TYR A 52 13.96 10.87 -8.56
CA TYR A 52 14.16 11.13 -7.13
C TYR A 52 13.30 10.23 -6.25
N LEU A 53 12.08 9.87 -6.70
CA LEU A 53 11.23 8.93 -5.97
C LEU A 53 11.83 7.52 -5.88
N GLU A 54 12.46 7.04 -6.96
CA GLU A 54 13.17 5.75 -6.93
C GLU A 54 14.44 5.82 -6.08
N ARG A 55 15.23 6.89 -6.21
CA ARG A 55 16.41 7.12 -5.36
C ARG A 55 16.03 7.19 -3.88
N LEU A 56 14.94 7.89 -3.57
CA LEU A 56 14.43 8.00 -2.20
C LEU A 56 14.00 6.64 -1.66
N ARG A 57 13.44 5.76 -2.50
CA ARG A 57 13.10 4.39 -2.09
C ARG A 57 14.31 3.60 -1.64
N LEU A 58 15.38 3.66 -2.42
CA LEU A 58 16.63 2.99 -2.12
C LEU A 58 17.28 3.60 -0.88
N ALA A 59 17.32 4.94 -0.79
CA ALA A 59 17.91 5.66 0.34
C ALA A 59 17.20 5.36 1.67
N LEU A 60 15.86 5.27 1.65
CA LEU A 60 15.04 4.91 2.81
C LEU A 60 14.93 3.39 3.05
N ARG A 61 15.66 2.59 2.26
CA ARG A 61 15.69 1.12 2.33
C ARG A 61 14.29 0.48 2.28
N ILE A 62 13.39 1.06 1.50
CA ILE A 62 12.03 0.55 1.38
C ILE A 62 12.03 -0.64 0.41
N PRO A 63 11.51 -1.82 0.83
CA PRO A 63 11.51 -3.01 -0.01
C PRO A 63 10.66 -2.81 -1.27
N ASP A 64 10.94 -3.58 -2.31
CA ASP A 64 10.21 -3.53 -3.59
C ASP A 64 8.70 -3.78 -3.40
N VAL A 65 8.35 -4.54 -2.37
CA VAL A 65 6.98 -4.80 -1.95
C VAL A 65 6.85 -4.63 -0.44
N VAL A 66 5.89 -3.80 -0.05
CA VAL A 66 5.49 -3.60 1.35
C VAL A 66 4.27 -4.46 1.66
N TYR A 67 4.38 -5.26 2.71
CA TYR A 67 3.31 -6.12 3.23
C TYR A 67 2.91 -5.65 4.62
N THR A 68 1.64 -5.32 4.82
CA THR A 68 1.13 -5.03 6.17
C THR A 68 0.68 -6.33 6.87
N PRO A 69 0.60 -6.35 8.21
CA PRO A 69 0.10 -7.50 8.98
C PRO A 69 -1.30 -7.96 8.55
N GLU A 70 -2.14 -7.03 8.11
CA GLU A 70 -3.51 -7.23 7.63
C GLU A 70 -3.55 -7.69 6.16
N ARG A 71 -2.42 -8.16 5.64
CA ARG A 71 -2.22 -8.69 4.28
C ARG A 71 -2.48 -7.67 3.18
N ASP A 72 -2.39 -6.36 3.49
CA ASP A 72 -2.37 -5.34 2.46
C ASP A 72 -0.99 -5.33 1.78
N ARG A 73 -0.99 -5.33 0.44
CA ARG A 73 0.24 -5.31 -0.37
C ARG A 73 0.35 -4.00 -1.15
N ALA A 74 1.52 -3.37 -1.19
CA ALA A 74 1.84 -2.26 -2.10
C ALA A 74 3.25 -2.42 -2.68
N THR A 75 3.51 -1.85 -3.86
CA THR A 75 4.89 -1.71 -4.35
C THR A 75 5.62 -0.67 -3.50
N GLY A 76 6.94 -0.78 -3.37
CA GLY A 76 7.77 0.16 -2.58
C GLY A 76 7.60 1.60 -3.05
N LEU A 77 7.60 1.81 -4.37
CA LEU A 77 7.28 3.11 -4.97
C LEU A 77 5.90 3.64 -4.56
N LYS A 78 4.88 2.78 -4.57
CA LYS A 78 3.53 3.17 -4.16
C LYS A 78 3.48 3.53 -2.67
N ALA A 79 4.19 2.79 -1.83
CA ALA A 79 4.29 3.05 -0.40
C ALA A 79 4.94 4.42 -0.13
N ILE A 80 5.99 4.78 -0.87
CA ILE A 80 6.62 6.11 -0.76
C ILE A 80 5.69 7.21 -1.23
N CYS A 81 5.02 7.04 -2.36
CA CYS A 81 4.05 8.02 -2.83
C CYS A 81 2.92 8.22 -1.80
N ILE A 82 2.47 7.18 -1.10
CA ILE A 82 1.51 7.27 0.00
C ILE A 82 2.07 8.13 1.15
N VAL A 83 3.31 7.86 1.56
CA VAL A 83 4.02 8.58 2.62
C VAL A 83 4.20 10.05 2.24
N LEU A 84 4.87 10.34 1.13
CA LEU A 84 5.13 11.70 0.65
C LEU A 84 3.85 12.52 0.49
N ARG A 85 2.78 11.91 -0.03
CA ARG A 85 1.50 12.61 -0.18
C ARG A 85 0.94 13.11 1.14
N ARG A 86 1.23 12.43 2.26
CA ARG A 86 0.86 12.87 3.62
C ARG A 86 1.80 13.94 4.18
N PHE A 87 3.06 13.95 3.79
CA PHE A 87 4.04 14.93 4.25
C PHE A 87 4.01 16.26 3.46
N VAL A 88 3.67 16.22 2.18
CA VAL A 88 3.70 17.39 1.29
C VAL A 88 2.61 18.43 1.60
N SER A 89 1.48 18.01 2.16
CA SER A 89 0.39 18.91 2.53
C SER A 89 -0.56 18.19 3.50
N PRO A 90 -1.24 18.91 4.42
CA PRO A 90 -2.39 18.41 5.16
C PRO A 90 -3.56 18.16 4.19
N ASN A 91 -3.39 17.18 3.31
CA ASN A 91 -4.32 16.91 2.23
C ASN A 91 -5.39 15.96 2.73
N ARG A 92 -6.66 16.22 2.37
CA ARG A 92 -7.78 15.36 2.75
C ARG A 92 -7.46 13.92 2.34
N LEU A 93 -7.59 13.00 3.29
CA LEU A 93 -7.38 11.56 3.12
C LEU A 93 -8.18 11.00 1.91
N PHE A 94 -9.26 11.68 1.51
CA PHE A 94 -10.05 11.42 0.30
C PHE A 94 -9.29 11.66 -1.03
N GLU A 95 -8.57 12.77 -1.18
CA GLU A 95 -7.85 13.08 -2.43
C GLU A 95 -6.69 12.11 -2.67
N SER A 96 -6.03 11.69 -1.59
CA SER A 96 -4.95 10.70 -1.63
C SER A 96 -5.46 9.31 -2.02
N LYS A 97 -6.68 8.93 -1.62
CA LYS A 97 -7.31 7.66 -2.05
C LYS A 97 -7.58 7.63 -3.55
N ARG A 98 -8.06 8.74 -4.11
CA ARG A 98 -8.46 8.83 -5.52
C ARG A 98 -7.28 8.53 -6.46
N LEU A 99 -6.09 9.00 -6.08
CA LEU A 99 -4.83 8.74 -6.78
C LEU A 99 -4.37 7.27 -6.64
N ILE A 100 -4.51 6.69 -5.45
CA ILE A 100 -3.87 5.42 -5.09
C ILE A 100 -4.82 4.22 -5.27
N LYS A 101 -6.11 4.47 -5.54
CA LYS A 101 -7.19 3.51 -5.83
C LYS A 101 -7.25 2.38 -4.78
N ARG A 102 -7.16 2.75 -3.51
CA ARG A 102 -7.23 1.83 -2.36
C ARG A 102 -8.31 2.29 -1.38
N SER A 103 -8.88 1.33 -0.66
CA SER A 103 -9.82 1.60 0.43
C SER A 103 -9.14 2.41 1.54
N SER A 104 -9.92 3.21 2.29
CA SER A 104 -9.42 4.01 3.42
C SER A 104 -8.56 3.25 4.42
N PRO A 105 -8.95 2.05 4.89
CA PRO A 105 -8.19 1.34 5.90
C PRO A 105 -6.85 0.84 5.34
N SER A 106 -6.87 0.22 4.15
CA SER A 106 -5.68 -0.23 3.42
C SER A 106 -4.66 0.89 3.23
N PHE A 107 -5.12 2.10 2.85
CA PHE A 107 -4.26 3.27 2.72
C PHE A 107 -3.54 3.60 4.04
N SER A 108 -4.30 3.72 5.14
CA SER A 108 -3.73 4.09 6.44
C SER A 108 -2.79 3.02 6.98
N ARG A 109 -3.11 1.74 6.79
CA ARG A 109 -2.25 0.62 7.20
C ARG A 109 -0.91 0.62 6.47
N ILE A 110 -0.95 0.80 5.14
CA ILE A 110 0.28 0.89 4.33
C ILE A 110 1.10 2.12 4.77
N PHE A 111 0.46 3.27 4.97
CA PHE A 111 1.14 4.47 5.46
C PHE A 111 1.84 4.22 6.80
N ASN A 112 1.10 3.78 7.82
CA ASN A 112 1.64 3.54 9.16
C ASN A 112 2.77 2.52 9.13
N HIS A 113 2.58 1.41 8.41
CA HIS A 113 3.59 0.38 8.29
C HIS A 113 4.86 0.88 7.60
N THR A 114 4.72 1.67 6.52
CA THR A 114 5.88 2.24 5.81
C THR A 114 6.65 3.23 6.68
N VAL A 115 5.95 4.09 7.43
CA VAL A 115 6.59 5.01 8.38
C VAL A 115 7.32 4.25 9.49
N MET A 116 6.73 3.17 10.02
CA MET A 116 7.41 2.33 11.00
C MET A 116 8.67 1.65 10.43
N LEU A 117 8.65 1.20 9.17
CA LEU A 117 9.84 0.66 8.52
C LEU A 117 10.96 1.71 8.45
N ILE A 118 10.64 2.92 8.00
CA ILE A 118 11.59 4.05 7.95
C ILE A 118 12.13 4.35 9.34
N HIS A 119 11.27 4.39 10.36
CA HIS A 119 11.69 4.67 11.73
C HIS A 119 12.53 3.55 12.35
N ARG A 120 12.28 2.28 12.01
CA ARG A 120 13.12 1.17 12.45
C ARG A 120 14.52 1.25 11.86
N GLU A 121 14.60 1.49 10.55
CA GLU A 121 15.88 1.59 9.84
C GLU A 121 16.66 2.85 10.22
N HIS A 122 16.01 4.00 10.33
CA HIS A 122 16.68 5.30 10.49
C HIS A 122 16.46 5.97 11.86
N GLY A 123 15.69 5.37 12.77
CA GLY A 123 15.40 5.96 14.08
C GLY A 123 16.64 6.11 14.98
N HIS A 124 17.68 5.31 14.74
CA HIS A 124 18.97 5.47 15.41
C HIS A 124 19.63 6.82 15.08
N LEU A 125 19.43 7.35 13.87
CA LEU A 125 19.95 8.67 13.45
C LEU A 125 19.23 9.83 14.15
N LEU A 126 17.96 9.63 14.51
CA LEU A 126 17.16 10.64 15.22
C LEU A 126 17.52 10.69 16.70
N ARG A 127 17.84 9.55 17.31
CA ARG A 127 18.26 9.47 18.72
C ARG A 127 19.61 10.13 18.98
N GLY A 128 20.56 10.01 18.04
CA GLY A 128 21.87 10.67 18.16
C GLY A 128 21.77 12.20 18.23
N LYS A 129 20.94 12.80 17.37
CA LYS A 129 20.79 14.27 17.29
C LYS A 129 20.03 14.93 18.44
N LEU A 130 19.17 14.18 19.15
CA LEU A 130 18.45 14.72 20.32
C LEU A 130 19.35 14.84 21.56
N ARG A 131 20.44 14.07 21.62
CA ARG A 131 21.42 14.11 22.71
C ARG A 131 22.40 15.28 22.58
N GLU A 132 22.66 15.75 21.35
CA GLU A 132 23.50 16.92 21.08
C GLU A 132 22.79 18.25 21.35
N ARG A 133 21.45 18.30 21.29
CA ARG A 133 20.66 19.52 21.56
C ARG A 133 20.34 19.77 23.05
N THR A 134 20.57 18.79 23.92
CA THR A 134 20.27 18.89 25.36
C THR A 134 21.52 19.17 26.22
N SER A 135 22.67 19.38 25.57
CA SER A 135 23.95 19.69 26.22
C SER A 135 24.46 21.10 25.88
N GLY A 136 23.57 22.02 25.48
CA GLY A 136 23.87 23.42 25.20
C GLY A 136 22.92 24.36 25.91
#